data_AF-A0A180FXZ2-F1
#
_entry.id   AF-A0A180FXZ2-F1
#
_cell.length_a   1.000
_cell.length_b   1.000
_cell.length_c   1.000
_cell.angle_alpha   90.00
_cell.angle_beta   90.00
_cell.angle_gamma   90.00
#
_symmetry.space_group_name_H-M   'P 1'
#
loop_
_entity.id
_entity.type
_entity.pdbx_description
1 polymer ?
#
loop_
_entity_poly.entity_id
_entity_poly.type
_entity_poly.pdbx_seq_one_letter_code
_entity_poly.pdbx_strand_id
1 'polypeptide(L)'
;MPEPWAEDYRQRYHIFADKYGLDRENESWDSAEFFQQLTMLRLYCDHPRLAGGSHYDLPRQETTWHDSPKIAHLVEDLKTHLTSEQGGNIPKAVVFSQWTSFLEIVGVALLENQIAFETLDGSCSLQQREKSLARIRQEPNVQVLLATIGAGGVGIDLTCTQKVYLMEPCWNPSVESQATDRAYRLGQSCTTHIIRYFIEGSIE
;
A
#
# COMPACT_ATOMS: atom_id res chain seq x y z
N MET A 1 -0.14 -17.27 10.40
CA MET A 1 -0.67 -17.22 11.80
C MET A 1 -2.11 -16.73 11.71
N PRO A 2 -3.04 -17.18 12.57
CA PRO A 2 -4.38 -16.59 12.56
C PRO A 2 -4.27 -15.11 12.93
N GLU A 3 -4.75 -14.24 12.06
CA GLU A 3 -4.70 -12.79 12.27
C GLU A 3 -5.64 -12.42 13.42
N PRO A 4 -5.17 -11.63 14.41
CA PRO A 4 -5.96 -11.33 15.61
C PRO A 4 -7.27 -10.59 15.31
N TRP A 5 -7.37 -10.01 14.11
CA TRP A 5 -8.49 -9.20 13.64
C TRP A 5 -9.41 -9.92 12.66
N ALA A 6 -9.08 -11.14 12.23
CA ALA A 6 -9.84 -11.87 11.19
C ALA A 6 -11.30 -12.11 11.57
N GLU A 7 -11.59 -12.35 12.85
CA GLU A 7 -12.96 -12.56 13.32
C GLU A 7 -13.80 -11.27 13.27
N ASP A 8 -13.23 -10.15 13.74
CA ASP A 8 -13.90 -8.85 13.67
C ASP A 8 -14.12 -8.42 12.21
N TYR A 9 -13.15 -8.68 11.33
CA TYR A 9 -13.32 -8.47 9.89
C TYR A 9 -14.49 -9.29 9.33
N ARG A 10 -14.54 -10.59 9.60
CA ARG A 10 -15.62 -11.48 9.14
C ARG A 10 -16.99 -10.98 9.60
N GLN A 11 -17.10 -10.61 10.88
CA GLN A 11 -18.35 -10.10 11.43
C GLN A 11 -18.81 -8.84 10.69
N ARG A 12 -17.89 -7.90 10.40
CA ARG A 12 -18.18 -6.66 9.66
C ARG A 12 -18.54 -6.94 8.21
N TYR A 13 -17.84 -7.85 7.56
CA TYR A 13 -18.15 -8.28 6.21
C TYR A 13 -19.55 -8.88 6.13
N HIS A 14 -19.95 -9.72 7.09
CA HIS A 14 -21.32 -10.25 7.16
C HIS A 14 -22.36 -9.15 7.32
N ILE A 15 -22.14 -8.19 8.22
CA ILE A 15 -23.04 -7.03 8.39
C ILE A 15 -23.17 -6.23 7.07
N PHE A 16 -22.05 -6.02 6.37
CA PHE A 16 -22.04 -5.35 5.08
C PHE A 16 -22.82 -6.14 4.02
N ALA A 17 -22.57 -7.45 3.90
CA ALA A 17 -23.22 -8.32 2.95
C ALA A 17 -24.74 -8.44 3.18
N ASP A 18 -25.19 -8.55 4.43
CA ASP A 18 -26.61 -8.58 4.78
C ASP A 18 -27.32 -7.27 4.43
N LYS A 19 -26.60 -6.15 4.57
CA LYS A 19 -27.16 -4.82 4.30
C LYS A 19 -27.17 -4.46 2.82
N TYR A 20 -26.10 -4.74 2.09
CA TYR A 20 -25.87 -4.25 0.72
C TYR A 20 -25.72 -5.34 -0.34
N GLY A 21 -25.58 -6.61 0.05
CA GLY A 21 -25.38 -7.75 -0.86
C GLY A 21 -26.67 -8.42 -1.33
N LEU A 22 -27.84 -7.96 -0.86
CA LEU A 22 -29.15 -8.50 -1.25
C LEU A 22 -29.80 -7.56 -2.27
N ASP A 23 -30.30 -8.13 -3.37
CA ASP A 23 -31.14 -7.41 -4.32
C ASP A 23 -32.47 -7.04 -3.66
N ARG A 24 -32.74 -5.74 -3.52
CA ARG A 24 -33.98 -5.22 -2.96
C ARG A 24 -34.74 -4.53 -4.08
N GLU A 25 -35.69 -5.24 -4.67
CA GLU A 25 -36.44 -4.81 -5.86
C GLU A 25 -37.06 -3.39 -5.77
N ASN A 26 -37.23 -2.80 -4.59
CA ASN A 26 -37.84 -1.48 -4.39
C ASN A 26 -37.21 -0.58 -3.30
N GLU A 27 -36.03 -0.89 -2.75
CA GLU A 27 -35.36 -0.03 -1.76
C GLU A 27 -34.04 0.52 -2.29
N SER A 28 -33.88 1.85 -2.34
CA SER A 28 -32.58 2.47 -2.62
C SER A 28 -31.75 2.53 -1.34
N TRP A 29 -30.51 2.04 -1.40
CA TRP A 29 -29.54 2.21 -0.32
C TRP A 29 -28.88 3.58 -0.40
N ASP A 30 -28.46 4.09 0.77
CA ASP A 30 -27.62 5.28 0.82
C ASP A 30 -26.24 4.95 0.25
N SER A 31 -25.94 5.51 -0.92
CA SER A 31 -24.67 5.31 -1.61
C SER A 31 -23.49 5.80 -0.79
N ALA A 32 -23.64 6.90 -0.04
CA ALA A 32 -22.57 7.42 0.79
C ALA A 32 -22.22 6.41 1.90
N GLU A 33 -23.24 5.85 2.55
CA GLU A 33 -23.05 4.85 3.60
C GLU A 33 -22.37 3.58 3.09
N PHE A 34 -22.79 3.07 1.93
CA PHE A 34 -22.14 1.92 1.31
C PHE A 34 -20.66 2.15 1.03
N PHE A 35 -20.30 3.27 0.39
CA PHE A 35 -18.90 3.55 0.08
C PHE A 35 -18.09 3.77 1.35
N GLN A 36 -18.69 4.31 2.40
CA GLN A 36 -18.06 4.44 3.71
C GLN A 36 -17.73 3.05 4.30
N GLN A 37 -18.70 2.14 4.33
CA GLN A 37 -18.52 0.78 4.86
C GLN A 37 -17.55 -0.04 4.01
N LEU A 38 -17.65 0.07 2.68
CA LEU A 38 -16.74 -0.58 1.75
C LEU A 38 -15.31 -0.08 1.93
N THR A 39 -15.12 1.23 2.12
CA THR A 39 -13.81 1.82 2.44
C THR A 39 -13.29 1.31 3.79
N MET A 40 -14.15 1.20 4.80
CA MET A 40 -13.78 0.65 6.11
C MET A 40 -13.29 -0.79 5.99
N LEU A 41 -14.00 -1.66 5.28
CA LEU A 41 -13.58 -3.05 5.08
C LEU A 41 -12.21 -3.14 4.38
N ARG A 42 -11.98 -2.28 3.38
CA ARG A 42 -10.69 -2.22 2.69
C ARG A 42 -9.54 -1.74 3.60
N LEU A 43 -9.75 -0.66 4.35
CA LEU A 43 -8.76 -0.18 5.33
C LEU A 43 -8.43 -1.24 6.37
N TYR A 44 -9.39 -2.09 6.72
CA TYR A 44 -9.20 -3.19 7.65
C TYR A 44 -8.29 -4.28 7.08
N CYS A 45 -8.38 -4.56 5.77
CA CYS A 45 -7.48 -5.49 5.07
C CYS A 45 -6.03 -4.99 5.05
N ASP A 46 -5.85 -3.66 5.08
CA ASP A 46 -4.54 -3.03 5.16
C ASP A 46 -3.98 -3.07 6.58
N HIS A 47 -4.71 -2.49 7.54
CA HIS A 47 -4.34 -2.50 8.95
C HIS A 47 -5.50 -2.06 9.86
N PRO A 48 -5.81 -2.76 10.97
CA PRO A 48 -6.99 -2.48 11.82
C PRO A 48 -7.03 -1.05 12.39
N ARG A 49 -5.87 -0.48 12.74
CA ARG A 49 -5.74 0.93 13.17
C ARG A 49 -6.32 1.94 12.18
N LEU A 50 -6.29 1.67 10.88
CA LEU A 50 -6.77 2.60 9.86
C LEU A 50 -8.29 2.76 9.90
N ALA A 51 -9.01 1.72 10.30
CA ALA A 51 -10.46 1.77 10.44
C ALA A 51 -10.91 2.58 11.68
N GLY A 52 -10.07 2.70 12.71
CA GLY A 52 -10.40 3.36 13.99
C GLY A 52 -10.34 4.89 13.97
N GLY A 53 -9.88 5.51 12.87
CA GLY A 53 -9.84 6.96 12.68
C GLY A 53 -11.10 7.57 12.05
N SER A 54 -11.99 6.74 11.50
CA SER A 54 -13.29 7.14 10.94
C SER A 54 -14.40 6.88 11.96
N HIS A 55 -15.67 7.21 11.64
CA HIS A 55 -16.89 7.16 12.47
C HIS A 55 -17.25 5.80 13.13
N TYR A 56 -16.31 4.89 13.27
CA TYR A 56 -16.47 3.52 13.75
C TYR A 56 -15.95 3.39 15.18
N ASP A 57 -16.81 2.95 16.09
CA ASP A 57 -16.47 2.68 17.49
C ASP A 57 -15.72 1.35 17.60
N LEU A 58 -14.46 1.34 17.16
CA LEU A 58 -13.57 0.19 17.27
C LEU A 58 -12.87 0.19 18.63
N PRO A 59 -12.70 -0.98 19.28
CA PRO A 59 -11.86 -1.09 20.46
C PRO A 59 -10.45 -0.59 20.12
N ARG A 60 -10.03 0.52 20.74
CA ARG A 60 -8.66 1.05 20.60
C ARG A 60 -7.69 0.17 21.36
N GLN A 61 -7.33 -0.96 20.77
CA GLN A 61 -6.20 -1.76 21.25
C GLN A 61 -4.89 -1.13 20.76
N GLU A 62 -3.83 -1.26 21.55
CA GLU A 62 -2.48 -0.96 21.04
C GLU A 62 -2.21 -1.89 19.87
N THR A 63 -1.87 -1.30 18.73
CA THR A 63 -1.56 -2.03 17.50
C THR A 63 -0.13 -1.71 17.07
N THR A 64 0.50 -2.68 16.43
CA THR A 64 1.84 -2.59 15.85
C THR A 64 1.77 -2.93 14.37
N TRP A 65 2.82 -2.64 13.60
CA TRP A 65 2.84 -2.98 12.19
C TRP A 65 2.71 -4.50 11.91
N HIS A 66 3.01 -5.35 12.90
CA HIS A 66 2.81 -6.80 12.81
C HIS A 66 1.34 -7.21 12.71
N ASP A 67 0.41 -6.33 13.08
CA ASP A 67 -1.02 -6.58 12.92
C ASP A 67 -1.47 -6.47 11.46
N SER A 68 -0.60 -6.05 10.53
CA SER A 68 -0.86 -6.15 9.10
C SER A 68 -0.10 -7.33 8.48
N PRO A 69 -0.78 -8.37 7.97
CA PRO A 69 -0.14 -9.47 7.26
C PRO A 69 0.54 -8.97 5.98
N LYS A 70 -0.03 -7.94 5.33
CA LYS A 70 0.57 -7.31 4.15
C LYS A 70 1.91 -6.67 4.48
N ILE A 71 2.02 -5.96 5.60
CA ILE A 71 3.31 -5.39 6.03
C ILE A 71 4.29 -6.49 6.41
N ALA A 72 3.84 -7.53 7.11
CA ALA A 72 4.70 -8.66 7.48
C ALA A 72 5.32 -9.32 6.24
N HIS A 73 4.51 -9.61 5.21
CA HIS A 73 5.00 -10.15 3.94
C HIS A 73 5.85 -9.15 3.16
N LEU A 74 5.47 -7.87 3.11
CA LEU A 74 6.26 -6.81 2.47
C LEU A 74 7.68 -6.75 3.04
N VAL A 75 7.84 -6.80 4.36
CA VAL A 75 9.15 -6.76 5.00
C VAL A 75 10.01 -7.96 4.61
N GLU A 76 9.43 -9.16 4.56
CA GLU A 76 10.13 -10.38 4.12
C GLU A 76 10.55 -10.30 2.64
N ASP A 77 9.64 -9.87 1.78
CA ASP A 77 9.88 -9.68 0.34
C ASP A 77 10.96 -8.62 0.09
N LEU A 78 10.92 -7.50 0.84
CA LEU A 78 11.93 -6.47 0.77
C LEU A 78 13.29 -7.01 1.22
N LYS A 79 13.39 -7.69 2.36
CA LYS A 79 14.68 -8.25 2.82
C LYS A 79 15.28 -9.20 1.78
N THR A 80 14.46 -10.04 1.17
CA THR A 80 14.87 -10.96 0.10
C THR A 80 15.34 -10.19 -1.12
N HIS A 81 14.58 -9.20 -1.58
CA HIS A 81 14.94 -8.38 -2.73
C HIS A 81 16.22 -7.55 -2.50
N LEU A 82 16.32 -6.88 -1.36
CA LEU A 82 17.40 -5.94 -1.05
C LEU A 82 18.77 -6.62 -0.88
N THR A 83 18.79 -7.95 -0.68
CA THR A 83 19.99 -8.77 -0.58
C THR A 83 20.26 -9.60 -1.85
N SER A 84 19.37 -9.53 -2.84
CA SER A 84 19.49 -10.31 -4.08
C SER A 84 20.45 -9.68 -5.10
N GLU A 85 20.98 -10.50 -6.00
CA GLU A 85 21.78 -10.02 -7.13
C GLU A 85 20.88 -9.42 -8.22
N GLN A 86 21.13 -8.17 -8.61
CA GLN A 86 20.38 -7.47 -9.66
C GLN A 86 21.26 -7.19 -10.88
N GLY A 87 22.06 -8.17 -11.30
CA GLY A 87 22.93 -8.07 -12.47
C GLY A 87 23.94 -6.92 -12.39
N GLY A 88 24.51 -6.69 -11.20
CA GLY A 88 25.45 -5.59 -10.92
C GLY A 88 24.77 -4.26 -10.53
N ASN A 89 23.44 -4.19 -10.52
CA ASN A 89 22.71 -3.05 -9.99
C ASN A 89 22.44 -3.18 -8.49
N ILE A 90 22.21 -2.05 -7.84
CA ILE A 90 21.75 -2.01 -6.45
C ILE A 90 20.26 -2.31 -6.43
N PRO A 91 19.78 -3.29 -5.65
CA PRO A 91 18.36 -3.59 -5.58
C PRO A 91 17.59 -2.42 -4.99
N LYS A 92 16.58 -1.96 -5.73
CA LYS A 92 15.68 -0.88 -5.32
C LYS A 92 14.24 -1.26 -5.56
N ALA A 93 13.34 -0.73 -4.74
CA ALA A 93 11.91 -1.00 -4.79
C ALA A 93 11.09 0.27 -4.56
N VAL A 94 9.86 0.27 -5.07
CA VAL A 94 8.82 1.23 -4.71
C VAL A 94 7.64 0.48 -4.10
N VAL A 95 7.09 1.03 -3.03
CA VAL A 95 5.89 0.56 -2.35
C VAL A 95 4.83 1.63 -2.52
N PHE A 96 3.74 1.28 -3.20
CA PHE A 96 2.60 2.14 -3.42
C PHE A 96 1.43 1.78 -2.51
N SER A 97 0.78 2.82 -1.98
CA SER A 97 -0.53 2.72 -1.35
C SER A 97 -1.39 3.93 -1.71
N GLN A 98 -2.70 3.82 -1.58
CA GLN A 98 -3.67 4.90 -1.67
C GLN A 98 -3.71 5.71 -0.36
N TRP A 99 -3.26 5.13 0.75
CA TRP A 99 -3.43 5.70 2.09
C TRP A 99 -2.08 6.14 2.67
N THR A 100 -1.94 7.45 2.90
CA THR A 100 -0.75 8.01 3.56
C THR A 100 -0.56 7.42 4.96
N SER A 101 -1.64 7.26 5.71
CA SER A 101 -1.65 6.64 7.03
C SER A 101 -1.17 5.19 7.01
N PHE A 102 -1.38 4.44 5.93
CA PHE A 102 -0.82 3.10 5.80
C PHE A 102 0.68 3.14 5.51
N LEU A 103 1.12 4.05 4.64
CA LEU A 103 2.55 4.28 4.38
C LEU A 103 3.31 4.70 5.65
N GLU A 104 2.69 5.44 6.56
CA GLU A 104 3.28 5.77 7.87
C GLU A 104 3.56 4.49 8.70
N ILE A 105 2.61 3.55 8.73
CA ILE A 105 2.77 2.28 9.44
C ILE A 105 3.85 1.42 8.76
N VAL A 106 3.86 1.36 7.43
CA VAL A 106 4.93 0.72 6.65
C VAL A 106 6.28 1.35 6.99
N GLY A 107 6.36 2.68 7.08
CA GLY A 107 7.57 3.40 7.45
C GLY A 107 8.11 2.99 8.82
N VAL A 108 7.25 2.83 9.82
CA VAL A 108 7.65 2.28 11.14
C VAL A 108 8.26 0.89 10.99
N ALA A 109 7.61 0.00 10.22
CA ALA A 109 8.12 -1.34 9.98
C ALA A 109 9.49 -1.33 9.30
N LEU A 110 9.71 -0.46 8.31
CA LEU A 110 11.01 -0.34 7.63
C LEU A 110 12.10 0.19 8.56
N LEU A 111 11.79 1.18 9.42
CA LEU A 111 12.74 1.69 10.41
C LEU A 111 13.19 0.60 11.39
N GLU A 112 12.25 -0.15 11.96
CA GLU A 112 12.56 -1.25 12.89
C GLU A 112 13.36 -2.37 12.24
N ASN A 113 13.17 -2.58 10.93
CA ASN A 113 13.92 -3.55 10.14
C ASN A 113 15.19 -2.98 9.48
N GLN A 114 15.60 -1.75 9.83
CA GLN A 114 16.81 -1.08 9.34
C GLN A 114 16.86 -0.94 7.81
N ILE A 115 15.69 -0.79 7.17
CA ILE A 115 15.56 -0.57 5.73
C ILE A 115 15.43 0.94 5.52
N ALA A 116 16.41 1.55 4.85
CA ALA A 116 16.38 2.98 4.54
C ALA A 116 15.45 3.27 3.35
N PHE A 117 14.59 4.27 3.53
CA PHE A 117 13.59 4.66 2.56
C PHE A 117 13.42 6.19 2.45
N GLU A 118 12.79 6.60 1.35
CA GLU A 118 12.26 7.95 1.13
C GLU A 118 10.73 7.89 0.98
N THR A 119 10.04 9.01 1.15
CA THR A 119 8.57 9.09 1.05
C THR A 119 8.13 10.15 0.05
N LEU A 120 7.12 9.83 -0.76
CA LEU A 120 6.44 10.73 -1.69
C LEU A 120 4.92 10.55 -1.57
N ASP A 121 4.33 11.23 -0.59
CA ASP A 121 2.90 11.10 -0.26
C ASP A 121 2.02 12.20 -0.85
N GLY A 122 2.63 13.19 -1.52
CA GLY A 122 1.94 14.34 -2.11
C GLY A 122 1.85 15.56 -1.19
N SER A 123 2.26 15.44 0.08
CA SER A 123 2.34 16.56 1.03
C SER A 123 3.66 17.35 0.90
N CYS A 124 4.69 16.74 0.31
CA CYS A 124 6.01 17.32 0.16
C CYS A 124 6.04 18.47 -0.86
N SER A 125 6.86 19.49 -0.60
CA SER A 125 7.13 20.55 -1.57
C SER A 125 7.84 20.00 -2.82
N LEU A 126 7.79 20.75 -3.93
CA LEU A 126 8.49 20.37 -5.16
C LEU A 126 9.99 20.10 -4.92
N GLN A 127 10.64 20.94 -4.12
CA GLN A 127 12.06 20.79 -3.79
C GLN A 127 12.33 19.53 -2.97
N GLN A 128 11.48 19.21 -1.99
CA GLN A 128 11.60 17.99 -1.19
C GLN A 128 11.39 16.75 -2.06
N ARG A 129 10.40 16.79 -2.94
CA ARG A 129 10.12 15.72 -3.89
C ARG A 129 11.32 15.42 -4.79
N GLU A 130 11.91 16.46 -5.40
CA GLU A 130 13.10 16.30 -6.24
C GLU A 130 14.27 15.73 -5.46
N LYS A 131 14.44 16.16 -4.21
CA LYS A 131 15.47 15.62 -3.31
C LYS A 131 15.24 14.13 -3.06
N SER A 132 14.06 13.70 -2.63
CA SER A 132 13.75 12.28 -2.38
C SER A 132 13.96 11.42 -3.64
N LEU A 133 13.55 11.93 -4.82
CA LEU A 133 13.79 11.25 -6.10
C LEU A 133 15.27 11.17 -6.46
N ALA A 134 16.06 12.22 -6.20
CA ALA A 134 17.50 12.17 -6.43
C ALA A 134 18.17 11.14 -5.51
N ARG A 135 17.77 11.09 -4.24
CA ARG A 135 18.34 10.16 -3.25
C ARG A 135 18.07 8.70 -3.61
N ILE A 136 16.83 8.33 -3.92
CA ILE A 136 16.54 6.95 -4.35
C ILE A 136 17.28 6.58 -5.63
N ARG A 137 17.55 7.52 -6.55
CA ARG A 137 18.30 7.21 -7.78
C ARG A 137 19.81 7.09 -7.57
N GLN A 138 20.38 7.94 -6.73
CA GLN A 138 21.84 8.15 -6.66
C GLN A 138 22.49 7.54 -5.41
N GLU A 139 21.78 7.49 -4.28
CA GLU A 139 22.33 6.96 -3.04
C GLU A 139 22.18 5.43 -3.00
N PRO A 140 23.29 4.67 -2.85
CA PRO A 140 23.24 3.22 -2.71
C PRO A 140 22.40 2.74 -1.52
N ASN A 141 22.46 3.48 -0.42
CA ASN A 141 21.87 3.07 0.85
C ASN A 141 20.36 3.33 0.91
N VAL A 142 19.82 4.21 0.06
CA VAL A 142 18.37 4.44 -0.04
C VAL A 142 17.83 3.48 -1.07
N GLN A 143 17.13 2.43 -0.63
CA GLN A 143 16.71 1.35 -1.52
C GLN A 143 15.20 1.26 -1.71
N VAL A 144 14.42 1.84 -0.80
CA VAL A 144 12.95 1.81 -0.87
C VAL A 144 12.37 3.20 -1.03
N LEU A 145 11.35 3.33 -1.86
CA LEU A 145 10.52 4.51 -1.95
C LEU A 145 9.10 4.16 -1.52
N LEU A 146 8.57 4.84 -0.50
CA LEU A 146 7.15 4.81 -0.16
C LEU A 146 6.45 5.92 -0.94
N ALA A 147 5.41 5.61 -1.68
CA ALA A 147 4.72 6.62 -2.49
C ALA A 147 3.21 6.42 -2.47
N THR A 148 2.45 7.52 -2.50
CA THR A 148 1.02 7.40 -2.78
C THR A 148 0.81 7.13 -4.28
N ILE A 149 -0.19 6.31 -4.62
CA ILE A 149 -0.55 6.03 -6.02
C ILE A 149 -0.85 7.35 -6.77
N GLY A 150 -1.52 8.31 -6.11
CA GLY A 150 -1.80 9.64 -6.65
C GLY A 150 -0.53 10.49 -6.91
N ALA A 151 0.47 10.43 -6.02
CA ALA A 151 1.76 11.09 -6.23
C ALA A 151 2.58 10.43 -7.35
N GLY A 152 2.32 9.16 -7.68
CA GLY A 152 2.87 8.46 -8.84
C GLY A 152 2.42 9.03 -10.20
N GLY A 153 1.24 9.65 -10.26
CA GLY A 153 0.65 10.18 -11.50
C GLY A 153 1.35 11.42 -12.08
N VAL A 154 2.17 12.13 -11.29
CA VAL A 154 2.72 13.46 -11.64
C VAL A 154 4.12 13.42 -12.27
N GLY A 155 4.40 12.46 -13.16
CA GLY A 155 5.62 12.49 -13.97
C GLY A 155 6.92 12.14 -13.24
N ILE A 156 6.87 11.23 -12.25
CA ILE A 156 8.10 10.70 -11.63
C ILE A 156 8.81 9.67 -12.52
N ASP A 157 10.13 9.59 -12.41
CA ASP A 157 10.96 8.57 -13.05
C ASP A 157 11.50 7.62 -11.98
N LEU A 158 11.04 6.36 -12.03
CA LEU A 158 11.38 5.28 -11.11
C LEU A 158 12.05 4.11 -11.85
N THR A 159 12.62 4.35 -13.03
CA THR A 159 13.35 3.34 -13.82
C THR A 159 14.54 2.71 -13.07
N CYS A 160 15.02 3.34 -12.00
CA CYS A 160 16.02 2.78 -11.09
C CYS A 160 15.53 1.64 -10.18
N THR A 161 14.22 1.35 -10.16
CA THR A 161 13.60 0.32 -9.30
C THR A 161 13.30 -0.98 -10.05
N GLN A 162 13.49 -2.14 -9.39
CA GLN A 162 13.27 -3.47 -9.97
C GLN A 162 11.99 -4.13 -9.45
N LYS A 163 11.51 -3.68 -8.28
CA LYS A 163 10.31 -4.21 -7.64
C LYS A 163 9.33 -3.08 -7.40
N VAL A 164 8.07 -3.32 -7.76
CA VAL A 164 6.94 -2.47 -7.44
C VAL A 164 6.00 -3.29 -6.57
N TYR A 165 5.72 -2.84 -5.36
CA TYR A 165 4.75 -3.44 -4.46
C TYR A 165 3.50 -2.55 -4.41
N LEU A 166 2.35 -3.11 -4.77
CA LEU A 166 1.05 -2.47 -4.67
C LEU A 166 0.35 -3.04 -3.44
N MET A 167 0.18 -2.22 -2.42
CA MET A 167 -0.31 -2.67 -1.11
C MET A 167 -1.81 -2.97 -1.11
N GLU A 168 -2.57 -2.27 -1.94
CA GLU A 168 -3.99 -2.57 -2.13
C GLU A 168 -4.49 -2.19 -3.54
N PRO A 169 -5.53 -2.85 -4.07
CA PRO A 169 -6.00 -2.61 -5.44
C PRO A 169 -6.53 -1.17 -5.63
N CYS A 170 -6.13 -0.45 -6.67
CA CYS A 170 -6.72 0.87 -6.91
C CYS A 170 -8.16 0.76 -7.46
N TRP A 171 -9.07 1.65 -7.01
CA TRP A 171 -10.42 1.75 -7.60
C TRP A 171 -10.39 1.99 -9.12
N ASN A 172 -9.36 2.70 -9.58
CA ASN A 172 -9.16 2.99 -10.99
C ASN A 172 -7.90 2.27 -11.50
N PRO A 173 -8.04 1.16 -12.25
CA PRO A 173 -6.92 0.40 -12.79
C PRO A 173 -5.96 1.24 -13.66
N SER A 174 -6.46 2.30 -14.29
CA SER A 174 -5.65 3.19 -15.12
C SER A 174 -4.67 4.02 -14.29
N VAL A 175 -5.04 4.41 -13.06
CA VAL A 175 -4.15 5.16 -12.16
C VAL A 175 -3.03 4.24 -11.66
N GLU A 176 -3.36 3.00 -11.32
CA GLU A 176 -2.38 1.99 -10.94
C GLU A 176 -1.40 1.72 -12.10
N SER A 177 -1.93 1.46 -13.30
CA SER A 177 -1.11 1.23 -14.50
C SER A 177 -0.18 2.43 -14.76
N GLN A 178 -0.70 3.66 -14.65
CA GLN A 178 0.08 4.87 -14.82
C GLN A 178 1.21 5.01 -13.77
N ALA A 179 0.98 4.56 -12.54
CA ALA A 179 1.99 4.55 -11.49
C ALA A 179 3.05 3.47 -11.74
N THR A 180 2.65 2.25 -12.14
CA THR A 180 3.58 1.16 -12.47
C THR A 180 4.43 1.46 -13.70
N ASP A 181 3.88 2.15 -14.70
CA ASP A 181 4.58 2.62 -15.91
C ASP A 181 5.71 3.62 -15.62
N ARG A 182 5.79 4.15 -14.38
CA ARG A 182 6.92 5.00 -13.94
C ARG A 182 8.15 4.19 -13.61
N ALA A 183 7.97 2.95 -13.18
CA ALA A 183 9.03 1.98 -13.01
C ALA A 183 9.26 1.24 -14.33
N TYR A 184 8.21 0.60 -14.86
CA TYR A 184 8.25 -0.14 -16.12
C TYR A 184 8.22 0.80 -17.34
N ARG A 185 9.39 1.33 -17.72
CA ARG A 185 9.52 2.26 -18.86
C ARG A 185 10.79 2.05 -19.67
N LEU A 186 10.76 2.48 -20.93
CA LEU A 186 11.93 2.59 -21.79
C LEU A 186 13.05 3.37 -21.06
N GLY A 187 14.24 2.76 -20.97
CA GLY A 187 15.38 3.28 -20.21
C GLY A 187 15.78 2.41 -19.01
N GLN A 188 14.93 1.45 -18.61
CA GLN A 188 15.27 0.49 -17.57
C GLN A 188 16.22 -0.59 -18.09
N SER A 189 17.24 -0.92 -17.29
CA SER A 189 18.29 -1.91 -17.61
C SER A 189 18.01 -3.33 -17.09
N CYS A 190 16.92 -3.51 -16.35
CA CYS A 190 16.61 -4.71 -15.58
C CYS A 190 15.10 -5.02 -15.63
N THR A 191 14.70 -6.26 -15.37
CA THR A 191 13.29 -6.66 -15.37
C THR A 191 12.56 -6.10 -14.16
N THR A 192 11.50 -5.30 -14.37
CA THR A 192 10.57 -4.88 -13.31
C THR A 192 9.60 -6.00 -12.98
N HIS A 193 9.44 -6.28 -11.70
CA HIS A 193 8.37 -7.14 -11.21
C HIS A 193 7.37 -6.29 -10.44
N ILE A 194 6.09 -6.44 -10.77
CA ILE A 194 4.98 -5.79 -10.08
C ILE A 194 4.27 -6.86 -9.25
N ILE A 195 4.22 -6.64 -7.94
CA ILE A 195 3.59 -7.52 -6.94
C ILE A 195 2.37 -6.78 -6.40
N ARG A 196 1.22 -7.45 -6.40
CA ARG A 196 -0.03 -6.95 -5.82
C ARG A 196 -0.39 -7.77 -4.61
N TYR A 197 -0.61 -7.12 -3.48
CA TYR A 197 -1.13 -7.76 -2.28
C TYR A 197 -2.65 -7.70 -2.26
N PHE A 198 -3.25 -8.80 -1.79
CA PHE A 198 -4.68 -8.95 -1.54
C PHE A 198 -4.86 -9.89 -0.36
N ILE A 199 -5.90 -9.69 0.43
CA ILE A 199 -6.31 -10.63 1.48
C ILE A 199 -7.32 -11.61 0.91
N GLU A 200 -6.97 -12.90 0.92
CA GLU A 200 -7.87 -13.96 0.44
C GLU A 200 -9.15 -14.03 1.30
N GLY A 201 -10.30 -14.21 0.64
CA GLY A 201 -11.60 -14.27 1.32
C GLY A 201 -12.08 -12.93 1.87
N SER A 202 -11.50 -11.82 1.39
CA SER A 202 -11.88 -10.46 1.76
C SER A 202 -12.64 -9.76 0.62
N ILE A 203 -12.85 -8.45 0.77
CA ILE A 203 -13.46 -7.58 -0.23
C ILE A 203 -12.49 -7.16 -1.35
N GLU A 204 -11.19 -7.41 -1.18
CA GLU A 204 -10.14 -7.17 -2.18
C GLU A 204 -10.08 -8.27 -3.24
#